data_AF-A0A2M6WWX9-F1
#
_entry.id   AF-A0A2M6WWX9-F1
#
_cell.length_a   1.000
_cell.length_b   1.000
_cell.length_c   1.000
_cell.angle_alpha   90.00
_cell.angle_beta   90.00
_cell.angle_gamma   90.00
#
_symmetry.space_group_name_H-M   'P 1'
#
loop_
_entity.id
_entity.type
_entity.pdbx_description
1 polymer ?
#
loop_
_entity_poly.entity_id
_entity_poly.type
_entity_poly.pdbx_seq_one_letter_code
_entity_poly.pdbx_strand_id
1 'polypeptide(L)'
;MQIHFLKNKILFIALVLLLPSFSFAQTEGDVSLTLKPENPGPNSSVTATIQSFSVDLNKAKISWLVNGKTIATGTGKINFDFTTGQSNTKTNLEIQIETTNNVKIDKKIVLDGG
;
A
#
# COMPACT_ATOMS: atom_id res chain seq x y z
N MET A 1 27.99 11.80 -49.32
CA MET A 1 28.26 10.54 -48.58
C MET A 1 27.88 10.72 -47.10
N GLN A 2 26.59 10.89 -46.78
CA GLN A 2 26.09 11.26 -45.43
C GLN A 2 24.83 10.47 -45.03
N ILE A 3 24.57 9.33 -45.68
CA ILE A 3 23.35 8.53 -45.49
C ILE A 3 23.64 7.27 -44.64
N HIS A 4 24.87 6.74 -44.70
CA HIS A 4 25.27 5.53 -43.96
C HIS A 4 25.41 5.75 -42.44
N PHE A 5 25.83 6.94 -41.98
CA PHE A 5 25.99 7.23 -40.55
C PHE A 5 24.65 7.36 -39.80
N LEU A 6 23.59 7.80 -40.48
CA LEU A 6 22.26 7.97 -39.88
C LEU A 6 21.52 6.64 -39.73
N LYS A 7 21.71 5.73 -40.69
CA LYS A 7 21.08 4.40 -40.71
C LYS A 7 21.55 3.50 -39.55
N ASN A 8 22.84 3.56 -39.19
CA ASN A 8 23.39 2.82 -38.04
C ASN A 8 22.92 3.40 -36.68
N LYS A 9 22.63 4.70 -36.60
CA LYS A 9 22.05 5.31 -35.37
C LYS A 9 20.58 4.92 -35.19
N ILE A 10 19.81 4.84 -36.28
CA ILE A 10 18.42 4.37 -36.25
C ILE A 10 18.34 2.89 -35.84
N LEU A 11 19.27 2.05 -36.33
CA LEU A 11 19.36 0.63 -35.94
C LEU A 11 19.65 0.46 -34.44
N PHE A 12 20.45 1.37 -33.85
CA PHE A 12 20.78 1.36 -32.43
C PHE A 12 19.61 1.79 -31.54
N ILE A 13 18.81 2.76 -31.98
CA ILE A 13 17.62 3.24 -31.25
C ILE A 13 16.50 2.19 -31.27
N ALA A 14 16.33 1.47 -32.39
CA ALA A 14 15.36 0.38 -32.49
C ALA A 14 15.69 -0.82 -31.57
N LEU A 15 16.97 -1.04 -31.26
CA LEU A 15 17.41 -2.15 -30.42
C LEU A 15 17.15 -1.91 -28.92
N VAL A 16 17.17 -0.65 -28.48
CA VAL A 16 16.89 -0.27 -27.07
C VAL A 16 15.39 -0.40 -26.74
N LEU A 17 14.51 -0.29 -27.73
CA LEU A 17 13.06 -0.44 -27.59
C LEU A 17 12.60 -1.91 -27.45
N LEU A 18 13.48 -2.89 -27.69
CA LEU A 18 13.21 -4.33 -27.57
C LEU A 18 13.67 -4.92 -26.24
N LEU A 19 14.19 -4.11 -25.32
CA LEU A 19 14.59 -4.60 -24.00
C LEU A 19 13.34 -4.92 -23.17
N PRO A 20 13.18 -6.17 -22.67
CA PRO A 20 12.05 -6.52 -21.85
C PRO A 20 12.05 -5.68 -20.58
N SER A 21 10.94 -4.98 -20.33
CA SER A 21 10.73 -4.24 -19.09
C SER A 21 10.44 -5.26 -17.99
N PHE A 22 11.37 -5.46 -17.06
CA PHE A 22 11.10 -6.26 -15.86
C PHE A 22 10.06 -5.50 -15.03
N SER A 23 8.80 -5.93 -15.10
CA SER A 23 7.72 -5.44 -14.26
C SER A 23 7.55 -6.38 -13.08
N PHE A 24 8.02 -5.98 -11.90
CA PHE A 24 7.75 -6.70 -10.65
C PHE A 24 6.55 -6.03 -9.97
N ALA A 25 5.35 -6.51 -10.28
CA ALA A 25 4.15 -6.16 -9.53
C ALA A 25 3.45 -7.46 -9.13
N GLN A 26 3.97 -8.10 -8.09
CA GLN A 26 3.27 -9.19 -7.40
C GLN A 26 2.99 -8.71 -5.99
N THR A 27 1.74 -8.29 -5.75
CA THR A 27 1.22 -8.12 -4.40
C THR A 27 0.93 -9.52 -3.88
N GLU A 28 1.94 -10.22 -3.38
CA GLU A 28 1.73 -11.49 -2.69
C GLU A 28 0.96 -11.21 -1.38
N GLY A 29 -0.32 -11.58 -1.36
CA GLY A 29 -1.20 -11.44 -0.22
C GLY A 29 -2.29 -10.39 -0.44
N ASP A 30 -3.50 -10.85 -0.78
CA ASP A 30 -4.67 -9.99 -0.76
C ASP A 30 -5.13 -9.81 0.70
N VAL A 31 -5.14 -8.57 1.15
CA VAL A 31 -5.59 -8.18 2.49
C VAL A 31 -6.70 -7.16 2.31
N SER A 32 -7.88 -7.50 2.80
CA SER A 32 -9.02 -6.59 2.87
C SER A 32 -8.97 -5.75 4.13
N LEU A 33 -9.39 -4.49 4.04
CA LEU A 33 -9.53 -3.57 5.17
C LEU A 33 -11.00 -3.19 5.30
N THR A 34 -11.52 -3.29 6.53
CA THR A 34 -12.89 -2.90 6.88
C THR A 34 -12.86 -1.89 8.01
N LEU A 35 -13.77 -0.92 7.98
CA LEU A 35 -13.89 0.15 8.97
C LEU A 35 -15.27 0.12 9.61
N LYS A 36 -15.32 0.42 10.92
CA LYS A 36 -16.58 0.58 11.65
C LYS A 36 -16.53 1.87 12.49
N PRO A 37 -17.42 2.84 12.25
CA PRO A 37 -18.39 2.91 11.16
C PRO A 37 -17.72 2.99 9.77
N GLU A 38 -18.44 2.56 8.72
CA GLU A 38 -17.91 2.53 7.34
C GLU A 38 -17.69 3.95 6.78
N ASN A 39 -18.60 4.88 7.11
CA ASN A 39 -18.48 6.29 6.78
C ASN A 39 -18.33 7.12 8.07
N PRO A 40 -17.12 7.25 8.62
CA PRO A 40 -16.89 7.98 9.86
C PRO A 40 -17.01 9.49 9.66
N GLY A 41 -17.66 10.17 10.61
CA GLY A 41 -17.69 11.62 10.66
C GLY A 41 -16.39 12.22 11.22
N PRO A 42 -16.29 13.55 11.30
CA PRO A 42 -15.16 14.23 11.93
C PRO A 42 -15.08 13.91 13.44
N ASN A 43 -13.85 13.82 13.95
CA ASN A 43 -13.55 13.51 15.36
C ASN A 43 -14.26 12.24 15.88
N SER A 44 -14.50 11.25 15.02
CA SER A 44 -15.21 10.03 15.38
C SER A 44 -14.23 8.89 15.63
N SER A 45 -14.58 8.01 16.58
CA SER A 45 -13.82 6.79 16.83
C SER A 45 -14.15 5.74 15.77
N VAL A 46 -13.11 5.13 15.21
CA VAL A 46 -13.20 4.15 14.13
C VAL A 46 -12.37 2.94 14.48
N THR A 47 -12.95 1.76 14.32
CA THR A 47 -12.24 0.48 14.40
C THR A 47 -11.90 0.03 12.99
N ALA A 48 -10.61 -0.09 12.71
CA ALA A 48 -10.08 -0.73 11.51
C ALA A 48 -9.81 -2.22 11.76
N THR A 49 -10.19 -3.07 10.81
CA THR A 49 -9.98 -4.52 10.86
C THR A 49 -9.46 -5.02 9.52
N ILE A 50 -8.35 -5.75 9.53
CA ILE A 50 -7.79 -6.40 8.33
C ILE A 50 -8.16 -7.88 8.27
N GLN A 51 -8.38 -8.43 7.08
CA GLN A 51 -8.66 -9.86 6.87
C GLN A 51 -7.95 -10.35 5.61
N SER A 52 -7.46 -11.60 5.62
CA SER A 52 -6.79 -12.20 4.47
C SER A 52 -7.09 -13.69 4.38
N PHE A 53 -7.21 -14.21 3.17
CA PHE A 53 -7.35 -15.65 2.89
C PHE A 53 -6.00 -16.35 2.64
N SER A 54 -4.98 -15.60 2.24
CA SER A 54 -3.67 -16.14 1.85
C SER A 54 -2.56 -15.84 2.87
N VAL A 55 -2.78 -14.89 3.77
CA VAL A 55 -1.79 -14.48 4.78
C VAL A 55 -2.28 -14.87 6.18
N ASP A 56 -1.44 -15.58 6.94
CA ASP A 56 -1.67 -15.83 8.37
C ASP A 56 -1.39 -14.56 9.18
N LEU A 57 -2.39 -13.68 9.26
CA LEU A 57 -2.29 -12.39 9.93
C LEU A 57 -1.99 -12.52 11.44
N ASN A 58 -2.31 -13.66 12.07
CA ASN A 58 -2.03 -13.90 13.49
C ASN A 58 -0.53 -14.02 13.76
N LYS A 59 0.25 -14.43 12.76
CA LYS A 59 1.72 -14.56 12.85
C LYS A 59 2.47 -13.40 12.20
N ALA A 60 1.78 -12.59 11.40
CA ALA A 60 2.39 -11.43 10.75
C ALA A 60 2.64 -10.29 11.75
N LYS A 61 3.73 -9.56 11.56
CA LYS A 61 4.00 -8.30 12.25
C LYS A 61 3.26 -7.18 11.52
N ILE A 62 2.34 -6.54 12.22
CA ILE A 62 1.46 -5.52 11.65
C ILE A 62 1.77 -4.18 12.31
N SER A 63 1.98 -3.15 11.50
CA SER A 63 2.16 -1.77 11.92
C SER A 63 1.06 -0.90 11.36
N TRP A 64 0.42 -0.14 12.24
CA TRP A 64 -0.62 0.83 11.94
C TRP A 64 -0.04 2.22 12.05
N LEU A 65 -0.20 3.00 10.98
CA LEU A 65 0.23 4.37 10.91
C LEU A 65 -0.97 5.28 10.66
N VAL A 66 -1.01 6.40 11.36
CA VAL A 66 -1.98 7.48 11.12
C VAL A 66 -1.20 8.72 10.73
N ASN A 67 -1.51 9.28 9.57
CA ASN A 67 -0.84 10.45 9.00
C ASN A 67 0.69 10.26 8.91
N GLY A 68 1.12 9.07 8.49
CA GLY A 68 2.54 8.71 8.32
C GLY A 68 3.28 8.42 9.64
N LYS A 69 2.63 8.52 10.79
CA LYS A 69 3.23 8.20 12.10
C LYS A 69 2.78 6.83 12.57
N THR A 70 3.72 5.95 12.90
CA THR A 70 3.42 4.67 13.55
C THR A 70 2.78 4.89 14.91
N ILE A 71 1.54 4.44 15.07
CA ILE A 71 0.78 4.53 16.30
C ILE A 71 0.80 3.20 17.05
N ALA A 72 0.82 2.09 16.31
CA ALA A 72 0.78 0.76 16.89
C ALA A 72 1.54 -0.23 16.03
N THR A 73 2.34 -1.10 16.66
CA THR A 73 3.00 -2.23 16.00
C THR A 73 2.89 -3.48 16.88
N GLY A 74 2.71 -4.65 16.28
CA GLY A 74 2.74 -5.92 16.99
C GLY A 74 2.41 -7.11 16.09
N THR A 75 2.72 -8.31 16.57
CA THR A 75 2.34 -9.56 15.90
C THR A 75 0.85 -9.84 16.12
N GLY A 76 0.11 -10.20 15.06
CA GLY A 76 -1.32 -10.53 15.17
C GLY A 76 -2.24 -9.35 15.47
N LYS A 77 -1.77 -8.11 15.27
CA LYS A 77 -2.54 -6.89 15.58
C LYS A 77 -3.56 -6.55 14.48
N ILE A 78 -4.57 -7.40 14.36
CA ILE A 78 -5.57 -7.40 13.29
C ILE A 78 -6.58 -6.25 13.40
N ASN A 79 -6.84 -5.79 14.62
CA ASN A 79 -7.75 -4.69 14.92
C ASN A 79 -6.98 -3.47 15.45
N PHE A 80 -7.45 -2.29 15.08
CA PHE A 80 -6.88 -1.03 15.55
C PHE A 80 -7.93 0.06 15.65
N ASP A 81 -8.01 0.70 16.81
CA ASP A 81 -8.89 1.84 17.05
C ASP A 81 -8.13 3.15 16.88
N PHE A 82 -8.73 4.09 16.16
CA PHE A 82 -8.22 5.43 15.98
C PHE A 82 -9.35 6.45 15.91
N THR A 83 -8.99 7.73 15.91
CA THR A 83 -9.94 8.85 15.79
C THR A 83 -9.66 9.59 14.49
N THR A 84 -10.71 9.88 13.72
CA THR A 84 -10.59 10.74 12.53
C THR A 84 -10.26 12.18 12.93
N GLY A 85 -9.65 12.93 12.00
CA GLY A 85 -9.40 14.35 12.16
C GLY A 85 -10.68 15.21 12.23
N GLN A 86 -10.49 16.51 12.41
CA GLN A 86 -11.55 17.51 12.39
C GLN A 86 -12.21 17.64 11.00
N SER A 87 -13.33 18.35 10.92
CA SER A 87 -14.01 18.59 9.64
C SER A 87 -13.07 19.25 8.63
N ASN A 88 -13.22 18.89 7.35
CA ASN A 88 -12.36 19.31 6.24
C ASN A 88 -10.89 18.88 6.37
N THR A 89 -10.57 17.94 7.25
CA THR A 89 -9.23 17.33 7.32
C THR A 89 -9.25 15.89 6.83
N LYS A 90 -8.11 15.43 6.30
CA LYS A 90 -7.93 14.06 5.84
C LYS A 90 -7.18 13.25 6.88
N THR A 91 -7.66 12.03 7.13
CA THR A 91 -6.96 11.04 7.95
C THR A 91 -6.39 9.97 7.03
N ASN A 92 -5.07 9.88 6.95
CA ASN A 92 -4.40 8.82 6.20
C ASN A 92 -4.15 7.63 7.13
N LEU A 93 -4.82 6.51 6.87
CA LEU A 93 -4.58 5.26 7.57
C LEU A 93 -3.73 4.36 6.69
N GLU A 94 -2.59 3.93 7.21
CA GLU A 94 -1.65 3.04 6.53
C GLU A 94 -1.41 1.79 7.38
N ILE A 95 -1.40 0.62 6.74
CA ILE A 95 -1.09 -0.66 7.35
C ILE A 95 0.12 -1.24 6.63
N GLN A 96 1.15 -1.59 7.40
CA GLN A 96 2.31 -2.32 6.92
C GLN A 96 2.31 -3.70 7.55
N ILE A 97 2.32 -4.74 6.73
CA ILE A 97 2.24 -6.13 7.16
C ILE A 97 3.50 -6.83 6.69
N GLU A 98 4.26 -7.36 7.64
CA GLU A 98 5.43 -8.18 7.41
C GLU A 98 5.10 -9.61 7.81
N THR A 99 4.99 -10.48 6.82
CA THR A 99 4.65 -11.89 7.00
C THR A 99 5.83 -12.69 7.53
N THR A 100 5.61 -13.93 7.97
CA THR A 100 6.68 -14.81 8.46
C THR A 100 7.69 -15.22 7.38
N ASN A 101 7.32 -15.12 6.10
CA ASN A 101 8.23 -15.31 4.96
C ASN A 101 8.88 -14.00 4.50
N ASN A 102 8.83 -12.93 5.32
CA ASN A 102 9.40 -11.60 5.04
C ASN A 102 8.81 -10.90 3.80
N VAL A 103 7.60 -11.29 3.37
CA VAL A 103 6.84 -10.55 2.36
C VAL A 103 6.23 -9.32 3.03
N LYS A 104 6.33 -8.19 2.34
CA LYS A 104 5.79 -6.91 2.81
C LYS A 104 4.55 -6.55 2.01
N ILE A 105 3.47 -6.25 2.72
CA ILE A 105 2.20 -5.83 2.14
C ILE A 105 1.83 -4.49 2.76
N ASP A 106 1.64 -3.49 1.92
CA ASP A 106 1.24 -2.15 2.34
C ASP A 106 -0.20 -1.86 1.86
N LYS A 107 -1.03 -1.37 2.78
CA LYS A 107 -2.37 -0.89 2.50
C LYS A 107 -2.51 0.55 2.96
N LYS A 108 -3.21 1.36 2.16
CA LYS A 108 -3.47 2.76 2.48
C LYS A 108 -4.91 3.11 2.13
N ILE A 109 -5.57 3.83 3.02
CA ILE A 109 -6.86 4.47 2.78
C ILE A 109 -6.82 5.91 3.30
N VAL A 110 -7.54 6.79 2.60
CA VAL A 110 -7.71 8.19 2.98
C VAL A 110 -9.16 8.36 3.40
N LEU A 111 -9.37 8.87 4.61
CA LEU A 111 -10.69 9.16 5.17
C LEU A 111 -10.89 10.67 5.17
N ASP A 112 -11.94 11.12 4.50
CA ASP A 112 -12.34 12.51 4.50
C ASP A 112 -13.20 12.78 5.75
N GLY A 113 -12.81 13.75 6.56
CA GLY A 113 -13.49 14.10 7.81
C GLY A 113 -14.83 14.82 7.66
N GLY A 114 -15.44 14.82 6.47
CA GLY A 114 -16.68 15.57 6.19
C GLY A 114 -16.51 17.08 6.13
#